data_AF-A0A126RGS6-F1
#
_entry.id   AF-A0A126RGS6-F1
#
_cell.length_a   1.000
_cell.length_b   1.000
_cell.length_c   1.000
_cell.angle_alpha   90.00
_cell.angle_beta   90.00
_cell.angle_gamma   90.00
#
_symmetry.space_group_name_H-M   'P 1'
#
loop_
_entity.id
_entity.type
_entity.pdbx_description
1 polymer ?
#
loop_
_entity_poly.entity_id
_entity_poly.type
_entity_poly.pdbx_seq_one_letter_code
_entity_poly.pdbx_strand_id
1 'polypeptide(L)'
;MRTTLRDSRRSRAIALIAFPLACSRRIRTTVSTTNIPISPPGKPGSQLHHQNEGSHLDADHPANGVPFARRSTGTSEIAPILNDLSKAHPDLTIDLGVNDRLVDLVEEGWDLAIRIGRLQDSPMIARRLAPCHMAVCASPAYLRKHGRPKTVIDLGDHRCLGYTLSHAVGPSSWSFGSNGDIKVPVSGPLRAGNGDALVAAAIAGMGIVYQPTFIVADAVADGRLEILELDHPPFDLGNIYAVYPPNEHLPAKVRVFIDFLIKRFAGTPPWQRRIDQTTDRN
;
A
#
# COMPACT_ATOMS: atom_id res chain seq x y z
N MET A 1 43.49 39.70 -18.25
CA MET A 1 43.36 40.77 -19.27
C MET A 1 42.28 40.33 -20.25
N ARG A 2 41.18 41.10 -20.34
CA ARG A 2 40.08 41.04 -21.33
C ARG A 2 40.64 40.88 -22.76
N THR A 3 40.02 40.34 -23.81
CA THR A 3 38.65 40.03 -24.27
C THR A 3 38.85 39.36 -25.66
N THR A 4 38.00 38.49 -26.19
CA THR A 4 36.85 38.86 -27.01
C THR A 4 36.21 37.59 -27.59
N LEU A 5 34.87 37.54 -27.55
CA LEU A 5 34.05 36.63 -28.36
C LEU A 5 34.27 36.95 -29.85
N ARG A 6 34.42 35.92 -30.68
CA ARG A 6 34.04 35.96 -32.10
C ARG A 6 33.23 34.72 -32.42
N ASP A 7 31.94 34.94 -32.62
CA ASP A 7 31.01 34.04 -33.27
C ASP A 7 31.47 33.81 -34.72
N SER A 8 31.58 32.55 -35.13
CA SER A 8 31.71 32.19 -36.54
C SER A 8 30.91 30.92 -36.82
N ARG A 9 29.86 31.06 -37.63
CA ARG A 9 29.14 29.97 -38.28
C ARG A 9 30.02 29.41 -39.39
N ARG A 10 30.44 28.14 -39.26
CA ARG A 10 30.42 27.09 -40.31
C ARG A 10 31.43 25.99 -39.96
N SER A 11 30.89 24.78 -39.86
CA SER A 11 31.55 23.50 -40.14
C SER A 11 32.75 23.12 -39.26
N ARG A 12 32.54 22.14 -38.38
CA ARG A 12 33.37 20.93 -38.33
C ARG A 12 32.67 19.83 -37.55
N ALA A 13 32.75 18.64 -38.13
CA ALA A 13 32.30 17.36 -37.63
C ALA A 13 32.49 17.22 -36.11
N ILE A 14 31.40 16.97 -35.40
CA ILE A 14 31.46 16.34 -34.09
C ILE A 14 31.16 14.87 -34.34
N ALA A 15 32.20 14.07 -34.15
CA ALA A 15 32.15 12.63 -34.13
C ALA A 15 30.92 12.19 -33.31
N LEU A 16 30.03 11.43 -33.96
CA LEU A 16 29.08 10.56 -33.28
C LEU A 16 29.90 9.54 -32.50
N ILE A 17 30.32 9.92 -31.30
CA ILE A 17 30.58 8.97 -30.23
C ILE A 17 29.21 8.37 -29.97
N ALA A 18 28.97 7.22 -30.57
CA ALA A 18 27.93 6.31 -30.14
C ALA A 18 28.22 5.96 -28.68
N PHE A 19 27.66 6.74 -27.76
CA PHE A 19 27.43 6.26 -26.42
C PHE A 19 26.36 5.17 -26.57
N PRO A 20 26.65 3.89 -26.27
CA PRO A 20 25.58 2.99 -25.95
C PRO A 20 25.02 3.52 -24.63
N LEU A 21 23.97 4.34 -24.70
CA LEU A 21 23.04 4.47 -23.59
C LEU A 21 22.50 3.06 -23.39
N ALA A 22 23.16 2.31 -22.52
CA ALA A 22 22.57 1.20 -21.80
C ALA A 22 21.48 1.80 -20.91
N CYS A 23 20.41 2.29 -21.54
CA CYS A 23 19.15 2.54 -20.86
C CYS A 23 18.73 1.17 -20.35
N SER A 24 18.92 0.94 -19.05
CA SER A 24 18.50 -0.30 -18.42
C SER A 24 17.02 -0.51 -18.74
N ARG A 25 16.71 -1.56 -19.49
CA ARG A 25 15.34 -1.96 -19.84
C ARG A 25 14.60 -2.62 -18.67
N ARG A 26 15.24 -2.64 -17.50
CA ARG A 26 14.76 -3.27 -16.27
C ARG A 26 14.21 -2.20 -15.33
N ILE A 27 12.95 -2.32 -14.96
CA ILE A 27 12.31 -1.53 -13.90
C ILE A 27 12.28 -2.37 -12.64
N ARG A 28 12.75 -1.81 -11.53
CA ARG A 28 12.51 -2.35 -10.19
C ARG A 28 11.38 -1.54 -9.56
N THR A 29 10.25 -2.17 -9.32
CA THR A 29 9.10 -1.53 -8.65
C THR A 29 8.68 -2.30 -7.41
N THR A 30 8.31 -1.60 -6.36
CA THR A 30 7.81 -2.20 -5.13
C THR A 30 6.41 -1.69 -4.81
N VAL A 31 5.51 -2.60 -4.44
CA VAL A 31 4.20 -2.24 -3.89
C VAL A 31 4.30 -2.31 -2.38
N SER A 32 4.00 -1.19 -1.71
CA SER A 32 3.94 -1.07 -0.26
C SER A 32 2.54 -0.67 0.17
N THR A 33 1.88 -1.52 0.96
CA THR A 33 0.54 -1.24 1.51
C THR A 33 0.59 -0.53 2.87
N THR A 34 1.79 -0.18 3.36
CA THR A 34 1.94 0.53 4.63
C THR A 34 1.55 1.98 4.50
N ASN A 35 0.86 2.48 5.53
CA ASN A 35 0.57 3.90 5.65
C ASN A 35 1.86 4.72 5.81
N ILE A 36 1.85 5.98 5.37
CA ILE A 36 2.95 6.92 5.61
C ILE A 36 2.92 7.29 7.11
N PRO A 37 3.96 6.98 7.90
CA PRO A 37 3.99 7.36 9.31
C PRO A 37 4.03 8.89 9.46
N ILE A 38 3.39 9.43 10.49
CA ILE A 38 3.63 10.80 10.98
C ILE A 38 4.95 10.74 11.73
N SER A 39 6.01 11.36 11.22
CA SER A 39 7.22 11.56 12.01
C SER A 39 6.89 12.48 13.20
N PRO A 40 7.14 12.07 14.46
CA PRO A 40 7.14 13.02 15.56
C PRO A 40 8.36 13.96 15.45
N PRO A 41 8.31 15.17 16.01
CA PRO A 41 9.45 16.09 15.96
C PRO A 41 10.65 15.47 16.68
N GLY A 42 11.83 15.60 16.05
CA GLY A 42 13.06 14.91 16.43
C GLY A 42 13.45 15.09 17.89
N LYS A 43 13.91 14.00 18.51
CA LYS A 43 14.71 14.06 19.72
C LYS A 43 16.19 14.01 19.35
N PRO A 44 17.04 14.89 19.91
CA PRO A 44 18.47 14.82 19.72
C PRO A 44 19.10 13.82 20.69
N GLY A 45 20.23 13.23 20.26
CA GLY A 45 21.27 12.75 21.16
C GLY A 45 21.22 11.27 21.52
N SER A 46 21.96 10.48 20.76
CA SER A 46 22.43 9.14 21.09
C SER A 46 23.24 9.09 22.39
N GLN A 47 22.98 8.09 23.23
CA GLN A 47 24.03 7.37 23.97
C GLN A 47 23.74 5.87 23.93
N LEU A 48 24.64 5.15 23.28
CA LEU A 48 24.69 3.70 23.24
C LEU A 48 25.20 3.18 24.58
N HIS A 49 24.45 2.29 25.21
CA HIS A 49 24.99 1.34 26.18
C HIS A 49 24.61 -0.06 25.73
N HIS A 50 25.63 -0.82 25.35
CA HIS A 50 25.54 -2.26 25.16
C HIS A 50 25.35 -2.90 26.54
N GLN A 51 24.28 -3.68 26.69
CA GLN A 51 24.28 -4.84 27.58
C GLN A 51 23.32 -5.88 27.02
N ASN A 52 23.90 -7.02 26.69
CA ASN A 52 23.26 -8.23 26.23
C ASN A 52 23.12 -9.14 27.47
N GLU A 53 21.91 -9.62 27.78
CA GLU A 53 21.60 -10.89 28.47
C GLU A 53 20.15 -10.85 29.02
N GLY A 54 19.32 -11.83 28.63
CA GLY A 54 17.98 -11.99 29.20
C GLY A 54 17.01 -12.89 28.43
N SER A 55 17.21 -14.21 28.55
CA SER A 55 16.23 -15.30 28.46
C SER A 55 15.29 -15.44 27.24
N HIS A 56 15.64 -16.42 26.41
CA HIS A 56 14.95 -16.91 25.21
C HIS A 56 13.74 -17.85 25.51
N LEU A 57 12.96 -17.59 26.57
CA LEU A 57 11.89 -18.51 27.02
C LEU A 57 10.49 -17.87 27.21
N ASP A 58 10.33 -16.57 27.03
CA ASP A 58 9.00 -15.90 27.09
C ASP A 58 8.32 -15.74 25.72
N ALA A 59 9.00 -16.10 24.62
CA ALA A 59 8.50 -15.92 23.27
C ALA A 59 7.34 -16.87 22.88
N ASP A 60 7.17 -17.98 23.61
CA ASP A 60 6.20 -19.05 23.31
C ASP A 60 4.87 -18.93 24.08
N HIS A 61 4.58 -17.76 24.69
CA HIS A 61 3.29 -17.55 25.35
C HIS A 61 2.17 -17.30 24.31
N PRO A 62 1.00 -17.97 24.39
CA PRO A 62 -0.07 -17.85 23.38
C PRO A 62 -0.65 -16.43 23.24
N ALA A 63 -0.42 -15.53 24.20
CA ALA A 63 -0.79 -14.12 24.07
C ALA A 63 0.15 -13.30 23.14
N ASN A 64 1.33 -13.82 22.81
CA ASN A 64 2.35 -13.14 21.99
C ASN A 64 2.17 -13.41 20.48
N GLY A 65 1.34 -14.40 20.10
CA GLY A 65 1.05 -14.75 18.71
C GLY A 65 2.21 -15.43 17.98
N VAL A 66 1.90 -16.27 17.00
CA VAL A 66 2.92 -16.99 16.22
C VAL A 66 3.28 -16.19 14.95
N PRO A 67 4.53 -15.75 14.75
CA PRO A 67 4.93 -15.02 13.55
C PRO A 67 4.97 -15.97 12.35
N PHE A 68 4.10 -15.76 11.36
CA PHE A 68 4.13 -16.47 10.08
C PHE A 68 4.69 -15.57 8.96
N ALA A 69 5.64 -16.07 8.17
CA ALA A 69 6.36 -15.28 7.17
C ALA A 69 5.58 -15.11 5.85
N ARG A 70 5.35 -13.83 5.53
CA ARG A 70 5.24 -13.13 4.23
C ARG A 70 4.91 -13.92 2.95
N ARG A 71 3.69 -13.70 2.46
CA ARG A 71 3.39 -13.35 1.06
C ARG A 71 2.34 -12.24 1.08
N SER A 72 2.66 -11.05 0.57
CA SER A 72 1.68 -9.98 0.36
C SER A 72 1.30 -9.90 -1.10
N THR A 73 0.05 -9.52 -1.36
CA THR A 73 -0.65 -9.72 -2.64
C THR A 73 -1.04 -8.42 -3.31
N GLY A 74 -0.19 -7.38 -3.20
CA GLY A 74 -0.20 -6.26 -4.16
C GLY A 74 -0.25 -6.72 -5.64
N THR A 75 0.02 -8.01 -5.87
CA THR A 75 -0.26 -8.85 -7.04
C THR A 75 -1.69 -8.82 -7.60
N SER A 76 -2.79 -8.74 -6.83
CA SER A 76 -4.15 -8.93 -7.40
C SER A 76 -4.51 -7.84 -8.42
N GLU A 77 -4.24 -6.58 -8.09
CA GLU A 77 -4.52 -5.46 -8.98
C GLU A 77 -3.37 -5.18 -9.95
N ILE A 78 -2.11 -5.44 -9.56
CA ILE A 78 -0.94 -5.10 -10.36
C ILE A 78 -0.59 -6.20 -11.37
N ALA A 79 -0.67 -7.48 -11.01
CA ALA A 79 -0.24 -8.56 -11.90
C ALA A 79 -1.01 -8.64 -13.22
N PRO A 80 -2.35 -8.43 -13.28
CA PRO A 80 -3.05 -8.36 -14.56
C PRO A 80 -2.52 -7.24 -15.46
N ILE A 81 -2.09 -6.13 -14.87
CA ILE A 81 -1.53 -4.97 -15.56
C ILE A 81 -0.15 -5.30 -16.13
N LEU A 82 0.66 -6.04 -15.38
CA LEU A 82 2.00 -6.46 -15.83
C LEU A 82 1.94 -7.31 -17.10
N ASN A 83 0.93 -8.18 -17.23
CA ASN A 83 0.73 -8.98 -18.42
C ASN A 83 0.45 -8.12 -19.66
N ASP A 84 -0.48 -7.17 -19.54
CA ASP A 84 -0.83 -6.28 -20.65
C ASP A 84 0.32 -5.33 -21.00
N LEU A 85 1.06 -4.87 -20.00
CA LEU A 85 2.23 -4.03 -20.18
C LEU A 85 3.37 -4.80 -20.87
N SER A 86 3.61 -6.05 -20.50
CA SER A 86 4.62 -6.90 -21.14
C SER A 86 4.28 -7.14 -22.63
N LYS A 87 3.00 -7.28 -22.98
CA LYS A 87 2.58 -7.37 -24.39
C LYS A 87 2.78 -6.07 -25.15
N ALA A 88 2.47 -4.92 -24.53
CA ALA A 88 2.63 -3.60 -25.15
C ALA A 88 4.11 -3.17 -25.25
N HIS A 89 4.96 -3.63 -24.34
CA HIS A 89 6.38 -3.30 -24.25
C HIS A 89 7.21 -4.59 -23.99
N PRO A 90 7.40 -5.45 -24.99
CA PRO A 90 8.06 -6.76 -24.82
C PRO A 90 9.53 -6.66 -24.40
N ASP A 91 10.16 -5.52 -24.69
CA ASP A 91 11.53 -5.23 -24.30
C ASP A 91 11.69 -4.81 -22.83
N LEU A 92 10.58 -4.58 -22.12
CA LEU A 92 10.59 -4.11 -20.73
C LEU A 92 10.60 -5.28 -19.75
N THR A 93 11.62 -5.34 -18.90
CA THR A 93 11.70 -6.30 -17.78
C THR A 93 11.26 -5.63 -16.49
N ILE A 94 10.43 -6.30 -15.69
CA ILE A 94 9.90 -5.75 -14.44
C ILE A 94 10.29 -6.67 -13.30
N ASP A 95 11.09 -6.16 -12.37
CA ASP A 95 11.31 -6.77 -11.06
C ASP A 95 10.27 -6.18 -10.09
N LEU A 96 9.30 -7.00 -9.68
CA LEU A 96 8.25 -6.62 -8.73
C LEU A 96 8.61 -7.09 -7.32
N GLY A 97 8.79 -6.14 -6.40
CA GLY A 97 8.76 -6.37 -4.97
C GLY A 97 7.35 -6.17 -4.42
N VAL A 98 6.89 -7.07 -3.56
CA VAL A 98 5.64 -6.86 -2.81
C VAL A 98 5.95 -7.00 -1.34
N ASN A 99 5.69 -5.95 -0.59
CA ASN A 99 5.91 -5.94 0.85
C ASN A 99 4.87 -5.01 1.51
N ASP A 100 4.60 -5.24 2.79
CA ASP A 100 3.69 -4.37 3.54
C ASP A 100 4.46 -3.42 4.44
N ARG A 101 5.78 -3.27 4.26
CA ARG A 101 6.62 -2.35 5.02
C ARG A 101 6.95 -1.09 4.22
N LEU A 102 7.32 -0.03 4.93
CA LEU A 102 7.92 1.11 4.26
C LEU A 102 9.29 0.70 3.70
N VAL A 103 9.50 1.04 2.44
CA VAL A 103 10.74 0.80 1.69
C VAL A 103 11.39 2.12 1.35
N ASP A 104 12.71 2.19 1.56
CA ASP A 104 13.51 3.30 1.08
C ASP A 104 13.86 3.03 -0.39
N LEU A 105 13.34 3.89 -1.28
CA LEU A 105 13.54 3.71 -2.72
C LEU A 105 15.00 3.88 -3.14
N VAL A 106 15.73 4.76 -2.46
CA VAL A 106 17.11 5.11 -2.80
C VAL A 106 18.06 4.05 -2.26
N GLU A 107 17.96 3.72 -0.97
CA GLU A 107 18.86 2.74 -0.33
C GLU A 107 18.66 1.32 -0.90
N GLU A 108 17.41 0.94 -1.19
CA GLU A 108 17.09 -0.40 -1.69
C GLU A 108 17.14 -0.51 -3.23
N GLY A 109 17.45 0.59 -3.93
CA GLY A 109 17.66 0.60 -5.38
C GLY A 109 16.39 0.32 -6.20
N TRP A 110 15.25 0.82 -5.74
CA TRP A 110 13.97 0.75 -6.44
C TRP A 110 13.75 2.00 -7.31
N ASP A 111 13.26 1.80 -8.53
CA ASP A 111 12.96 2.93 -9.43
C ASP A 111 11.67 3.68 -9.02
N LEU A 112 10.70 2.96 -8.43
CA LEU A 112 9.38 3.47 -8.05
C LEU A 112 8.71 2.61 -6.98
N ALA A 113 7.95 3.23 -6.07
CA ALA A 113 7.03 2.57 -5.16
C ALA A 113 5.57 2.90 -5.49
N ILE A 114 4.68 1.94 -5.28
CA ILE A 114 3.25 2.20 -5.10
C ILE A 114 3.00 2.34 -3.59
N ARG A 115 2.48 3.50 -3.16
CA ARG A 115 2.22 3.83 -1.75
C ARG A 115 0.76 4.24 -1.55
N ILE A 116 0.28 4.06 -0.33
CA ILE A 116 -1.08 4.42 0.08
C ILE A 116 -0.98 5.43 1.22
N GLY A 117 -1.85 6.44 1.21
CA GLY A 117 -1.96 7.38 2.32
C GLY A 117 -2.26 8.80 1.88
N ARG A 118 -2.18 9.73 2.83
CA ARG A 118 -2.07 11.16 2.54
C ARG A 118 -0.59 11.49 2.36
N LEU A 119 -0.25 12.15 1.26
CA LEU A 119 1.13 12.54 0.99
C LEU A 119 1.56 13.59 2.02
N GLN A 120 2.60 13.28 2.81
CA GLN A 120 3.31 14.27 3.63
C GLN A 120 4.41 14.91 2.78
N ASP A 121 4.98 16.02 3.27
CA ASP A 121 6.13 16.67 2.66
C ASP A 121 7.27 15.65 2.50
N SER A 122 7.42 15.16 1.27
CA SER A 122 8.44 14.20 0.89
C SER A 122 9.29 14.85 -0.20
N PRO A 123 10.62 14.65 -0.19
CA PRO A 123 11.45 15.06 -1.32
C PRO A 123 11.10 14.28 -2.60
N MET A 124 10.28 13.24 -2.51
CA MET A 124 9.87 12.38 -3.62
C MET A 124 8.73 12.98 -4.43
N ILE A 125 8.69 12.68 -5.73
CA ILE A 125 7.57 13.03 -6.59
C ILE A 125 6.48 11.97 -6.45
N ALA A 126 5.23 12.40 -6.23
CA ALA A 126 4.08 11.51 -6.17
C ALA A 126 3.07 11.81 -7.28
N ARG A 127 2.64 10.75 -7.97
CA ARG A 127 1.59 10.78 -8.99
C ARG A 127 0.40 9.96 -8.50
N ARG A 128 -0.75 10.61 -8.35
CA ARG A 128 -1.99 9.95 -7.91
C ARG A 128 -2.42 8.92 -8.95
N LEU A 129 -2.70 7.71 -8.50
CA LEU A 129 -3.15 6.58 -9.32
C LEU A 129 -4.66 6.35 -9.15
N ALA A 130 -5.15 6.27 -7.92
CA ALA A 130 -6.54 5.97 -7.61
C ALA A 130 -6.94 6.45 -6.19
N PRO A 131 -8.23 6.69 -5.90
CA PRO A 131 -8.70 6.80 -4.52
C PRO A 131 -8.53 5.47 -3.76
N CYS A 132 -8.31 5.54 -2.46
CA CYS A 132 -8.20 4.37 -1.58
C CYS A 132 -9.29 4.41 -0.51
N HIS A 133 -10.36 3.65 -0.72
CA HIS A 133 -11.45 3.54 0.25
C HIS A 133 -11.17 2.43 1.25
N MET A 134 -11.62 2.63 2.49
CA MET A 134 -11.59 1.64 3.55
C MET A 134 -12.98 1.00 3.70
N ALA A 135 -13.02 -0.28 4.06
CA ALA A 135 -14.26 -0.99 4.34
C ALA A 135 -14.11 -1.87 5.58
N VAL A 136 -15.14 -1.87 6.43
CA VAL A 136 -15.29 -2.85 7.51
C VAL A 136 -16.03 -4.05 6.93
N CYS A 137 -15.48 -5.25 7.06
CA CYS A 137 -16.05 -6.45 6.48
C CYS A 137 -16.04 -7.62 7.46
N ALA A 138 -17.00 -8.53 7.32
CA ALA A 138 -17.01 -9.80 8.03
C ALA A 138 -17.60 -10.90 7.15
N SER A 139 -17.30 -12.17 7.43
CA SER A 139 -17.95 -13.26 6.71
C SER A 139 -19.39 -13.44 7.17
N PRO A 140 -20.31 -13.85 6.28
CA PRO A 140 -21.69 -14.17 6.66
C PRO A 140 -21.77 -15.23 7.78
N ALA A 141 -20.82 -16.17 7.81
CA ALA A 141 -20.73 -17.18 8.87
C ALA A 141 -20.42 -16.58 10.26
N TYR A 142 -19.52 -15.61 10.32
CA TYR A 142 -19.23 -14.88 11.56
C TYR A 142 -20.46 -14.10 12.03
N LEU A 143 -21.09 -13.35 11.12
CA LEU A 143 -22.26 -12.51 11.45
C LEU A 143 -23.46 -13.31 11.94
N ARG A 144 -23.72 -14.50 11.37
CA ARG A 144 -24.78 -15.41 11.87
C ARG A 144 -24.52 -15.90 13.28
N LYS A 145 -23.25 -16.11 13.65
CA LYS A 145 -22.87 -16.66 14.96
C LYS A 145 -22.76 -15.58 16.04
N HIS A 146 -22.27 -14.40 15.68
CA HIS A 146 -21.90 -13.36 16.63
C HIS A 146 -22.83 -12.14 16.58
N GLY A 147 -23.81 -12.10 15.67
CA GLY A 147 -24.62 -10.93 15.43
C GLY A 147 -23.95 -9.92 14.50
N ARG A 148 -24.71 -8.89 14.11
CA ARG A 148 -24.25 -7.81 13.23
C ARG A 148 -24.08 -6.54 14.05
N PRO A 149 -22.89 -5.90 14.06
CA PRO A 149 -22.74 -4.57 14.65
C PRO A 149 -23.54 -3.56 13.83
N LYS A 150 -24.18 -2.61 14.51
CA LYS A 150 -24.94 -1.51 13.89
C LYS A 150 -24.20 -0.19 14.04
N THR A 151 -23.44 -0.04 15.12
CA THR A 151 -22.63 1.14 15.39
C THR A 151 -21.15 0.79 15.39
N VAL A 152 -20.30 1.79 15.18
CA VAL A 152 -18.86 1.63 15.34
C VAL A 152 -18.49 1.25 16.78
N ILE A 153 -19.30 1.63 17.78
CA ILE A 153 -19.07 1.28 19.18
C ILE A 153 -19.30 -0.22 19.42
N ASP A 154 -20.27 -0.83 18.74
CA ASP A 154 -20.57 -2.27 18.84
C ASP A 154 -19.36 -3.13 18.48
N LEU A 155 -18.41 -2.62 17.68
CA LEU A 155 -17.18 -3.32 17.35
C LEU A 155 -16.32 -3.69 18.57
N GLY A 156 -16.48 -2.96 19.68
CA GLY A 156 -15.82 -3.28 20.95
C GLY A 156 -16.22 -4.65 21.51
N ASP A 157 -17.43 -5.12 21.18
CA ASP A 157 -17.97 -6.42 21.60
C ASP A 157 -17.73 -7.54 20.58
N HIS A 158 -17.06 -7.22 19.46
CA HIS A 158 -16.74 -8.16 18.39
C HIS A 158 -15.25 -8.47 18.31
N ARG A 159 -14.95 -9.62 17.70
CA ARG A 159 -13.58 -10.06 17.40
C ARG A 159 -13.05 -9.26 16.20
N CYS A 160 -12.20 -8.29 16.45
CA CYS A 160 -11.62 -7.42 15.43
C CYS A 160 -10.18 -7.84 15.10
N LEU A 161 -9.90 -8.11 13.83
CA LEU A 161 -8.58 -8.57 13.38
C LEU A 161 -7.68 -7.35 13.09
N GLY A 162 -6.58 -7.23 13.83
CA GLY A 162 -5.77 -6.02 13.91
C GLY A 162 -4.66 -5.94 12.86
N TYR A 163 -4.56 -4.83 12.12
CA TYR A 163 -3.44 -4.58 11.24
C TYR A 163 -2.30 -3.87 11.99
N THR A 164 -1.14 -4.51 12.10
CA THR A 164 -0.05 -4.00 12.98
C THR A 164 0.75 -2.84 12.39
N LEU A 165 0.58 -2.56 11.10
CA LEU A 165 1.35 -1.54 10.39
C LEU A 165 0.54 -0.26 10.10
N SER A 166 -0.62 -0.11 10.73
CA SER A 166 -1.42 1.12 10.68
C SER A 166 -1.71 1.66 12.08
N HIS A 167 -1.54 2.98 12.24
CA HIS A 167 -1.95 3.68 13.46
C HIS A 167 -3.46 3.96 13.51
N ALA A 168 -4.08 4.21 12.35
CA ALA A 168 -5.51 4.52 12.27
C ALA A 168 -6.39 3.25 12.35
N VAL A 169 -5.83 2.09 11.97
CA VAL A 169 -6.57 0.83 11.88
C VAL A 169 -5.78 -0.27 12.58
N GLY A 170 -5.32 0.06 13.79
CA GLY A 170 -4.37 -0.73 14.54
C GLY A 170 -4.97 -1.95 15.25
N PRO A 171 -4.15 -2.69 15.98
CA PRO A 171 -4.58 -3.90 16.68
C PRO A 171 -5.33 -3.65 18.01
N SER A 172 -5.40 -2.41 18.47
CA SER A 172 -6.08 -2.02 19.72
C SER A 172 -7.11 -0.91 19.52
N SER A 173 -7.09 -0.22 18.38
CA SER A 173 -7.98 0.89 18.11
C SER A 173 -8.18 1.10 16.62
N TRP A 174 -9.44 1.35 16.23
CA TRP A 174 -9.85 1.69 14.87
C TRP A 174 -10.44 3.10 14.82
N SER A 175 -9.99 3.87 13.84
CA SER A 175 -10.46 5.23 13.57
C SER A 175 -11.61 5.22 12.56
N PHE A 176 -12.62 6.02 12.85
CA PHE A 176 -13.79 6.29 12.02
C PHE A 176 -13.99 7.81 11.86
N GLY A 177 -14.84 8.18 10.90
CA GLY A 177 -14.94 9.55 10.42
C GLY A 177 -13.83 9.88 9.42
N SER A 178 -14.12 10.74 8.44
CA SER A 178 -13.16 11.11 7.39
C SER A 178 -11.86 11.72 7.93
N ASN A 179 -11.86 12.21 9.17
CA ASN A 179 -10.67 12.75 9.84
C ASN A 179 -10.07 11.78 10.88
N GLY A 180 -10.70 10.62 11.12
CA GLY A 180 -10.28 9.66 12.13
C GLY A 180 -10.48 10.16 13.57
N ASP A 181 -11.44 11.06 13.74
CA ASP A 181 -11.79 11.74 15.00
C ASP A 181 -12.48 10.80 15.99
N ILE A 182 -13.13 9.73 15.50
CA ILE A 182 -13.77 8.72 16.34
C ILE A 182 -12.81 7.55 16.49
N LYS A 183 -12.35 7.29 17.72
CA LYS A 183 -11.49 6.15 18.03
C LYS A 183 -12.26 5.10 18.80
N VAL A 184 -12.38 3.92 18.21
CA VAL A 184 -13.05 2.77 18.81
C VAL A 184 -11.99 1.81 19.34
N PRO A 185 -11.99 1.48 20.64
CA PRO A 185 -11.18 0.40 21.17
C PRO A 185 -11.64 -0.93 20.58
N VAL A 186 -10.70 -1.73 20.08
CA VAL A 186 -11.00 -3.03 19.48
C VAL A 186 -10.05 -4.10 20.00
N SER A 187 -10.52 -5.34 20.03
CA SER A 187 -9.69 -6.49 20.41
C SER A 187 -10.07 -7.70 19.58
N GLY A 188 -9.15 -8.65 19.44
CA GLY A 188 -9.43 -9.85 18.68
C GLY A 188 -8.28 -10.83 18.66
N PRO A 189 -8.53 -12.01 18.06
CA PRO A 189 -7.65 -13.17 18.17
C PRO A 189 -6.42 -13.11 17.26
N LEU A 190 -6.37 -12.17 16.31
CA LEU A 190 -5.31 -12.10 15.32
C LEU A 190 -4.86 -10.66 15.13
N ARG A 191 -3.54 -10.49 15.11
CA ARG A 191 -2.84 -9.27 14.74
C ARG A 191 -1.82 -9.63 13.67
N ALA A 192 -1.84 -8.96 12.53
CA ALA A 192 -0.91 -9.25 11.45
C ALA A 192 -0.47 -7.99 10.71
N GLY A 193 0.75 -8.01 10.22
CA GLY A 193 1.29 -6.95 9.36
C GLY A 193 0.98 -7.16 7.88
N ASN A 194 0.01 -8.00 7.56
CA ASN A 194 -0.38 -8.31 6.18
C ASN A 194 -1.91 -8.31 6.05
N GLY A 195 -2.43 -7.47 5.16
CA GLY A 195 -3.87 -7.30 4.95
C GLY A 195 -4.55 -8.58 4.42
N ASP A 196 -3.89 -9.29 3.50
CA ASP A 196 -4.44 -10.50 2.89
C ASP A 196 -4.65 -11.63 3.90
N ALA A 197 -3.70 -11.81 4.82
CA ALA A 197 -3.79 -12.78 5.91
C ALA A 197 -4.99 -12.47 6.83
N LEU A 198 -5.23 -11.18 7.10
CA LEU A 198 -6.40 -10.75 7.87
C LEU A 198 -7.70 -11.03 7.12
N VAL A 199 -7.75 -10.72 5.81
CA VAL A 199 -8.91 -11.02 4.96
C VAL A 199 -9.19 -12.52 4.89
N ALA A 200 -8.16 -13.35 4.70
CA ALA A 200 -8.29 -14.81 4.72
C ALA A 200 -8.85 -15.32 6.06
N ALA A 201 -8.37 -14.79 7.18
CA ALA A 201 -8.88 -15.13 8.50
C ALA A 201 -10.34 -14.68 8.71
N ALA A 202 -10.74 -13.51 8.21
CA ALA A 202 -12.12 -13.05 8.26
C ALA A 202 -13.08 -13.93 7.44
N ILE A 203 -12.65 -14.34 6.23
CA ILE A 203 -13.38 -15.30 5.39
C ILE A 203 -13.61 -16.61 6.15
N ALA A 204 -12.59 -17.09 6.87
CA ALA A 204 -12.67 -18.27 7.72
C ALA A 204 -13.54 -18.09 9.00
N GLY A 205 -14.15 -16.91 9.19
CA GLY A 205 -15.04 -16.63 10.32
C GLY A 205 -14.33 -16.27 11.62
N MET A 206 -13.05 -15.88 11.56
CA MET A 206 -12.29 -15.54 12.76
C MET A 206 -12.73 -14.22 13.41
N GLY A 207 -13.22 -13.27 12.61
CA GLY A 207 -13.61 -11.95 13.08
C GLY A 207 -13.95 -10.96 11.97
N ILE A 208 -14.05 -9.70 12.37
CA ILE A 208 -14.26 -8.52 11.53
C ILE A 208 -12.90 -7.96 11.12
N VAL A 209 -12.78 -7.51 9.87
CA VAL A 209 -11.60 -6.82 9.34
C VAL A 209 -11.94 -5.41 8.92
N TYR A 210 -10.96 -4.53 9.00
CA TYR A 210 -11.07 -3.17 8.50
C TYR A 210 -9.89 -2.90 7.57
N GLN A 211 -10.16 -2.94 6.26
CA GLN A 211 -9.13 -3.02 5.22
C GLN A 211 -9.48 -2.15 4.00
N PRO A 212 -8.48 -1.76 3.19
CA PRO A 212 -8.73 -1.12 1.91
C PRO A 212 -9.58 -1.97 0.97
N THR A 213 -10.43 -1.31 0.17
CA THR A 213 -11.36 -1.98 -0.75
C THR A 213 -10.65 -2.84 -1.80
N PHE A 214 -9.44 -2.47 -2.22
CA PHE A 214 -8.67 -3.29 -3.19
C PHE A 214 -8.22 -4.65 -2.64
N ILE A 215 -8.16 -4.84 -1.31
CA ILE A 215 -7.81 -6.12 -0.69
C ILE A 215 -9.07 -6.98 -0.52
N VAL A 216 -10.21 -6.38 -0.17
CA VAL A 216 -11.45 -7.11 0.13
C VAL A 216 -12.34 -7.34 -1.09
N ALA A 217 -12.11 -6.63 -2.21
CA ALA A 217 -13.05 -6.60 -3.33
C ALA A 217 -13.43 -7.98 -3.89
N ASP A 218 -12.47 -8.90 -4.08
CA ASP A 218 -12.80 -10.25 -4.55
C ASP A 218 -13.65 -11.02 -3.54
N ALA A 219 -13.30 -10.92 -2.26
CA ALA A 219 -14.03 -11.61 -1.21
C ALA A 219 -15.46 -11.07 -1.06
N VAL A 220 -15.65 -9.76 -1.26
CA VAL A 220 -16.96 -9.12 -1.27
C VAL A 220 -17.76 -9.53 -2.50
N ALA A 221 -17.15 -9.47 -3.69
CA ALA A 221 -17.81 -9.83 -4.94
C ALA A 221 -18.26 -11.30 -5.00
N ASP A 222 -17.49 -12.18 -4.36
CA ASP A 222 -17.82 -13.61 -4.25
C ASP A 222 -18.81 -13.92 -3.10
N GLY A 223 -19.25 -12.91 -2.32
CA GLY A 223 -20.11 -13.10 -1.15
C GLY A 223 -19.43 -13.82 0.03
N ARG A 224 -18.10 -13.97 0.00
CA ARG A 224 -17.30 -14.56 1.10
C ARG A 224 -17.13 -13.59 2.27
N LEU A 225 -17.12 -12.31 1.98
CA LEU A 225 -17.21 -11.21 2.94
C LEU A 225 -18.38 -10.30 2.58
N GLU A 226 -18.92 -9.65 3.59
CA GLU A 226 -19.95 -8.63 3.47
C GLU A 226 -19.41 -7.33 4.07
N ILE A 227 -19.65 -6.20 3.38
CA ILE A 227 -19.33 -4.86 3.89
C ILE A 227 -20.37 -4.50 4.96
N LEU A 228 -19.89 -4.05 6.11
CA LEU A 228 -20.73 -3.60 7.22
C LEU A 228 -20.95 -2.09 7.11
N GLU A 229 -22.20 -1.69 6.88
CA GLU A 229 -22.62 -0.29 6.99
C GLU A 229 -22.83 0.04 8.47
N LEU A 230 -22.02 0.96 8.99
CA LEU A 230 -22.07 1.41 10.37
C LEU A 230 -22.53 2.87 10.42
N ASP A 231 -22.87 3.35 11.61
CA ASP A 231 -23.35 4.71 11.89
C ASP A 231 -22.34 5.84 11.58
N HIS A 232 -21.07 5.50 11.35
CA HIS A 232 -20.04 6.45 10.93
C HIS A 232 -19.28 5.95 9.69
N PRO A 233 -18.87 6.87 8.80
CA PRO A 233 -18.11 6.48 7.63
C PRO A 233 -16.73 5.95 8.02
N PRO A 234 -16.14 5.08 7.17
CA PRO A 234 -14.74 4.70 7.30
C PRO A 234 -13.78 5.89 7.29
N PHE A 235 -12.61 5.68 7.88
CA PHE A 235 -11.48 6.59 7.85
C PHE A 235 -11.01 6.81 6.42
N ASP A 236 -10.82 8.07 6.05
CA ASP A 236 -10.27 8.44 4.76
C ASP A 236 -8.75 8.23 4.75
N LEU A 237 -8.35 7.10 4.19
CA LEU A 237 -6.94 6.74 4.00
C LEU A 237 -6.27 7.58 2.90
N GLY A 238 -7.02 8.32 2.09
CA GLY A 238 -6.51 9.14 1.00
C GLY A 238 -6.44 8.36 -0.32
N ASN A 239 -5.26 8.34 -0.96
CA ASN A 239 -5.12 7.82 -2.31
C ASN A 239 -3.95 6.85 -2.43
N ILE A 240 -3.96 6.11 -3.54
CA ILE A 240 -2.85 5.31 -4.03
C ILE A 240 -2.00 6.19 -4.94
N TYR A 241 -0.69 6.19 -4.73
CA TYR A 241 0.28 6.99 -5.47
C TYR A 241 1.40 6.12 -6.03
N ALA A 242 1.88 6.49 -7.22
CA ALA A 242 3.20 6.14 -7.72
C ALA A 242 4.20 7.17 -7.19
N VAL A 243 5.22 6.73 -6.46
CA VAL A 243 6.22 7.58 -5.80
C VAL A 243 7.62 7.23 -6.31
N TYR A 244 8.41 8.24 -6.69
CA TYR A 244 9.74 8.06 -7.26
C TYR A 244 10.67 9.25 -6.95
N PRO A 245 12.01 9.07 -6.98
CA PRO A 245 12.95 10.14 -6.70
C PRO A 245 12.83 11.34 -7.66
N PRO A 246 13.09 12.57 -7.19
CA PRO A 246 13.15 13.73 -8.08
C PRO A 246 14.42 13.66 -8.93
N ASN A 247 14.28 13.28 -10.20
CA ASN A 247 15.36 13.31 -11.17
C ASN A 247 15.10 14.43 -12.19
N GLU A 248 16.16 15.09 -12.69
CA GLU A 248 16.03 16.10 -13.76
C GLU A 248 15.24 15.57 -14.97
N HIS A 249 15.41 14.28 -15.27
CA HIS A 249 14.66 13.58 -16.31
C HIS A 249 14.11 12.25 -15.76
N LEU A 250 12.77 12.12 -15.75
CA LEU A 250 12.12 10.84 -15.43
C LEU A 250 12.44 9.81 -16.52
N PRO A 251 13.08 8.67 -16.18
CA PRO A 251 13.40 7.64 -17.16
C PRO A 251 12.15 7.15 -17.90
N ALA A 252 12.26 6.95 -19.21
CA ALA A 252 11.14 6.53 -20.07
C ALA A 252 10.45 5.26 -19.56
N LYS A 253 11.23 4.30 -19.04
CA LYS A 253 10.73 3.06 -18.43
C LYS A 253 9.73 3.34 -17.29
N VAL A 254 10.07 4.26 -16.38
CA VAL A 254 9.24 4.60 -15.22
C VAL A 254 7.99 5.35 -15.67
N ARG A 255 8.15 6.27 -16.62
CA ARG A 255 7.02 7.02 -17.20
C ARG A 255 5.99 6.09 -17.83
N VAL A 256 6.43 5.19 -18.71
CA VAL A 256 5.56 4.20 -19.38
C VAL A 256 4.79 3.37 -18.34
N PHE A 257 5.47 2.92 -17.28
CA PHE A 257 4.83 2.16 -16.20
C PHE A 257 3.73 2.97 -15.49
N ILE A 258 4.04 4.22 -15.09
CA ILE A 258 3.09 5.11 -14.42
C ILE A 258 1.89 5.41 -15.33
N ASP A 259 2.13 5.76 -16.59
CA ASP A 259 1.06 6.10 -17.54
C ASP A 259 0.12 4.90 -17.75
N PHE A 260 0.66 3.69 -17.77
CA PHE A 260 -0.11 2.45 -17.88
C PHE A 260 -1.00 2.23 -16.66
N LEU A 261 -0.48 2.45 -15.44
CA LEU A 261 -1.25 2.38 -14.21
C LEU A 261 -2.35 3.44 -14.15
N ILE A 262 -2.03 4.70 -14.48
CA ILE A 262 -3.00 5.80 -14.53
C ILE A 262 -4.13 5.46 -15.50
N LYS A 263 -3.80 4.97 -16.70
CA LYS A 263 -4.81 4.57 -17.68
C LYS A 263 -5.69 3.43 -17.16
N ARG A 264 -5.11 2.45 -16.49
CA ARG A 264 -5.86 1.29 -15.97
C ARG A 264 -6.79 1.63 -14.82
N PHE A 265 -6.39 2.58 -13.99
CA PHE A 265 -7.13 3.03 -12.81
C PHE A 265 -7.98 4.28 -13.05
N ALA A 266 -8.02 4.79 -14.29
CA ALA A 266 -8.83 5.94 -14.64
C ALA A 266 -10.32 5.69 -14.39
N GLY A 267 -11.01 6.70 -13.86
CA GLY A 267 -12.42 6.62 -13.48
C GLY A 267 -12.61 5.78 -12.20
N THR A 268 -13.54 4.82 -12.24
CA THR A 268 -13.78 3.88 -11.14
C THR A 268 -12.77 2.74 -11.19
N PRO A 269 -11.92 2.57 -10.15
CA PRO A 269 -10.89 1.54 -10.18
C PRO A 269 -11.50 0.12 -10.22
N PRO A 270 -10.77 -0.90 -10.71
CA PRO A 270 -11.32 -2.24 -10.97
C PRO A 270 -11.92 -2.92 -9.73
N TRP A 271 -11.33 -2.71 -8.55
CA TRP A 271 -11.86 -3.23 -7.29
C TRP A 271 -13.18 -2.58 -6.87
N GLN A 272 -13.32 -1.26 -7.07
CA GLN A 272 -14.55 -0.57 -6.74
C GLN A 272 -15.70 -1.02 -7.66
N ARG A 273 -15.44 -1.19 -8.96
CA ARG A 273 -16.43 -1.74 -9.90
C ARG A 273 -16.94 -3.12 -9.49
N ARG A 274 -16.08 -3.99 -8.97
CA ARG A 274 -16.47 -5.32 -8.48
C ARG A 274 -17.40 -5.23 -7.25
N ILE A 275 -17.10 -4.30 -6.34
CA ILE A 275 -17.95 -4.04 -5.17
C ILE A 275 -19.31 -3.48 -5.62
N ASP A 276 -19.33 -2.43 -6.45
CA ASP A 276 -20.56 -1.77 -6.89
C ASP A 276 -21.52 -2.74 -7.61
N GLN A 277 -20.98 -3.60 -8.48
CA GLN A 277 -21.75 -4.63 -9.19
C GLN A 277 -22.41 -5.66 -8.26
N THR A 278 -21.88 -5.82 -7.05
CA THR A 278 -22.43 -6.74 -6.04
C THR A 278 -23.56 -6.07 -5.28
N THR A 279 -23.40 -4.78 -4.94
CA THR A 279 -24.45 -3.98 -4.31
C THR A 279 -25.69 -3.88 -5.20
N ASP A 280 -25.53 -3.73 -6.52
CA ASP A 280 -26.67 -3.70 -7.47
C ASP A 280 -27.43 -5.03 -7.60
N ARG A 281 -26.88 -6.14 -7.10
CA ARG A 281 -27.46 -7.49 -7.20
C ARG A 281 -28.26 -7.93 -5.96
N ASN A 282 -28.05 -7.27 -4.82
CA ASN A 282 -28.69 -7.58 -3.53
C ASN A 282 -29.83 -6.60 -3.23
#